data_AF-A0A392NSM5-F1
#
_entry.id   AF-A0A392NSM5-F1
#
_cell.length_a   1.000
_cell.length_b   1.000
_cell.length_c   1.000
_cell.angle_alpha   90.00
_cell.angle_beta   90.00
_cell.angle_gamma   90.00
#
_symmetry.space_group_name_H-M   'P 1'
#
loop_
_entity.id
_entity.type
_entity.pdbx_description
1 polymer ?
#
loop_
_entity_poly.entity_id
_entity_poly.type
_entity_poly.pdbx_seq_one_letter_code
_entity_poly.pdbx_strand_id
1 'polypeptide(L)' 'TFNEVQRLLSKTNGKVIGELMTTAPMVVRETTNLEDAARLLLETKFRRLPVVDAEGRLV' A
#
# COMPACT_ATOMS: atom_id res chain seq x y z
N THR A 1 12.11 -23.51 0.82
CA THR A 1 11.90 -24.97 1.09
C THR A 1 10.43 -25.25 1.41
N PHE A 2 9.94 -26.49 1.33
CA PHE A 2 8.53 -26.84 1.64
C PHE A 2 8.04 -26.25 2.99
N ASN A 3 8.90 -26.27 4.01
CA ASN A 3 8.60 -25.73 5.33
C ASN A 3 8.38 -24.20 5.38
N GLU A 4 8.99 -23.42 4.49
CA GLU A 4 8.75 -21.97 4.44
C GLU A 4 7.37 -21.64 3.85
N VAL A 5 6.96 -22.39 2.82
CA VAL A 5 5.65 -22.23 2.19
C VAL A 5 4.54 -22.58 3.19
N GLN A 6 4.67 -23.70 3.93
CA GLN A 6 3.74 -24.04 5.01
C GLN A 6 3.65 -22.95 6.09
N ARG A 7 4.79 -22.33 6.46
CA ARG A 7 4.82 -21.27 7.49
C ARG A 7 4.19 -19.95 7.01
N LEU A 8 4.22 -19.68 5.70
CA LEU A 8 3.55 -18.52 5.11
C LEU A 8 2.03 -18.74 5.02
N LEU A 9 1.61 -19.95 4.65
CA LEU A 9 0.19 -20.32 4.56
C LEU A 9 -0.49 -20.34 5.93
N SER A 10 0.20 -20.78 7.00
CA SER A 10 -0.37 -20.77 8.36
C SER A 10 -0.53 -19.38 8.96
N LYS A 11 0.28 -18.40 8.55
CA LYS A 11 0.17 -17.01 9.02
C LYS A 11 -1.04 -16.27 8.48
N THR A 12 -1.55 -16.69 7.32
CA THR A 12 -2.59 -15.97 6.58
C THR A 12 -3.95 -16.68 6.64
N ASN A 13 -4.06 -17.81 7.37
CA ASN A 13 -5.27 -18.64 7.45
C ASN A 13 -5.86 -18.99 6.07
N GLY A 14 -5.01 -19.14 5.05
CA GLY A 14 -5.46 -19.43 3.68
C GLY A 14 -6.12 -18.25 2.94
N LYS A 15 -6.09 -17.03 3.50
CA LYS A 15 -6.59 -15.83 2.81
C LYS A 15 -5.71 -15.48 1.61
N VAL A 16 -6.35 -15.10 0.50
CA VAL A 16 -5.61 -14.58 -0.66
C VAL A 16 -5.17 -13.14 -0.40
N ILE A 17 -4.08 -12.70 -1.06
CA ILE A 17 -3.53 -11.36 -0.85
C ILE A 17 -4.59 -10.27 -1.04
N GLY A 18 -5.45 -10.40 -2.05
CA GLY A 18 -6.53 -9.45 -2.32
C GLY A 18 -7.51 -9.27 -1.15
N GLU A 19 -7.70 -10.28 -0.29
CA GLU A 19 -8.56 -10.18 0.90
C GLU A 19 -7.91 -9.40 2.05
N LEU A 20 -6.59 -9.20 2.00
CA LEU A 20 -5.82 -8.46 3.00
C LEU A 20 -5.47 -7.03 2.52
N MET A 21 -5.56 -6.76 1.22
CA MET A 21 -5.25 -5.46 0.63
C MET A 21 -6.34 -4.42 0.95
N THR A 22 -5.95 -3.15 0.92
CA THR A 22 -6.90 -2.02 0.96
C THR A 22 -7.43 -1.74 -0.45
N THR A 23 -8.74 -1.83 -0.66
CA THR A 23 -9.37 -1.70 -2.00
C THR A 23 -9.15 -0.35 -2.66
N ALA A 24 -9.21 0.74 -1.89
CA ALA A 24 -9.00 2.10 -2.38
C ALA A 24 -8.00 2.81 -1.46
N PRO A 25 -6.69 2.54 -1.62
CA PRO A 25 -5.69 3.17 -0.79
C PRO A 25 -5.66 4.68 -1.07
N MET A 26 -5.32 5.47 -0.05
CA MET A 26 -4.99 6.87 -0.27
C MET A 26 -3.70 6.97 -1.08
N VAL A 27 -3.71 7.79 -2.13
CA VAL A 27 -2.58 8.00 -3.03
C VAL A 27 -2.35 9.49 -3.27
N VAL A 28 -1.15 9.84 -3.70
CA VAL A 28 -0.81 11.18 -4.21
C VAL A 28 -0.42 11.09 -5.68
N ARG A 29 -0.50 12.20 -6.42
CA ARG A 29 -0.02 12.26 -7.81
C ARG A 29 1.49 12.51 -7.81
N GLU A 30 2.18 12.10 -8.86
CA GLU A 30 3.59 12.45 -9.06
C GLU A 30 3.84 13.96 -9.15
N THR A 31 2.80 14.73 -9.48
CA THR A 31 2.81 16.20 -9.51
C THR A 31 2.37 16.84 -8.19
N THR A 32 1.99 16.06 -7.18
CA THR A 32 1.63 16.58 -5.86
C THR A 32 2.85 17.22 -5.23
N ASN A 33 2.72 18.46 -4.73
CA ASN A 33 3.84 19.14 -4.09
C ASN A 33 4.23 18.44 -2.76
N LEU A 34 5.48 18.65 -2.35
CA LEU A 34 6.04 17.99 -1.18
C LEU A 34 5.33 18.36 0.13
N GLU A 35 4.89 19.61 0.28
CA GLU A 35 4.24 20.09 1.50
C GLU A 35 2.89 19.40 1.73
N ASP A 36 2.08 19.30 0.69
CA ASP A 36 0.77 18.64 0.74
C ASP A 36 0.93 17.15 1.00
N ALA A 37 1.91 16.49 0.36
CA ALA A 37 2.22 15.09 0.64
C ALA A 37 2.68 14.87 2.10
N ALA A 38 3.54 15.76 2.62
CA ALA A 38 3.99 15.70 4.00
C ALA A 38 2.85 15.92 5.00
N ARG A 39 1.95 16.88 4.70
CA ARG A 39 0.75 17.14 5.51
C ARG A 39 -0.14 15.90 5.57
N LEU A 40 -0.41 15.25 4.44
CA LEU A 40 -1.20 14.03 4.39
C LEU A 40 -0.57 12.90 5.24
N LEU A 41 0.75 12.71 5.19
CA LEU A 41 1.42 11.71 6.01
C LEU A 41 1.24 11.97 7.52
N LEU A 42 1.36 13.23 7.94
CA LEU A 42 1.22 13.63 9.35
C LEU A 42 -0.22 13.49 9.86
N GLU A 43 -1.20 13.93 9.07
CA GLU A 43 -2.61 13.91 9.45
C GLU A 43 -3.17 12.48 9.49
N THR A 44 -2.80 11.65 8.51
CA THR A 44 -3.30 10.27 8.40
C THR A 44 -2.55 9.26 9.25
N LYS A 45 -1.37 9.65 9.79
CA LYS A 45 -0.41 8.77 10.45
C LYS A 45 0.12 7.64 9.56
N PHE A 46 -0.08 7.73 8.24
CA PHE A 46 0.57 6.82 7.31
C PHE A 46 2.05 7.15 7.23
N ARG A 47 2.88 6.10 7.20
CA ARG A 47 4.32 6.24 7.06
C ARG A 47 4.75 6.44 5.59
N ARG A 48 3.88 6.07 4.65
CA ARG A 48 4.12 6.05 3.20
C ARG A 48 2.81 6.29 2.48
N LEU A 49 2.88 6.93 1.33
CA LEU A 49 1.78 7.08 0.38
C LEU A 49 2.26 6.54 -0.98
N PRO A 50 1.47 5.69 -1.66
CA PRO A 50 1.73 5.36 -3.05
C PRO A 50 1.62 6.63 -3.92
N VAL A 51 2.54 6.77 -4.86
CA VAL A 51 2.56 7.85 -5.85
C VAL A 51 2.09 7.29 -7.17
N VAL A 52 1.13 7.95 -7.82
CA VAL A 52 0.58 7.49 -9.11
C VAL A 52 0.67 8.57 -10.20
N ASP A 53 0.81 8.12 -11.45
CA ASP A 53 0.73 8.96 -12.65
C ASP A 53 -0.72 9.43 -12.92
N ALA A 54 -0.95 10.13 -14.05
CA ALA A 54 -2.28 10.61 -14.44
C ALA A 54 -3.30 9.49 -14.67
N GLU A 55 -2.86 8.34 -15.20
CA GLU A 55 -3.69 7.15 -15.44
C GLU A 55 -3.94 6.31 -14.18
N GLY A 56 -3.33 6.68 -13.04
CA GLY A 56 -3.49 5.99 -11.77
C GLY A 56 -2.58 4.77 -11.61
N ARG A 57 -1.53 4.67 -12.43
CA ARG A 57 -0.50 3.61 -12.30
C ARG A 57 0.56 4.07 -11.31
N LEU A 58 1.07 3.11 -10.53
CA LEU A 58 2.18 3.34 -9.62
C LEU A 58 3.43 3.75 -10.40
N VAL A 59 4.14 4.78 -9.91
CA VAL A 59 5.43 5.25 -10.44
C VAL A 59 6.58 5.00 -9.47
#